data_AF-A0AAW1LLH1-F1
#
_entry.id   AF-A0AAW1LLH1-F1
#
_cell.length_a   1.000
_cell.length_b   1.000
_cell.length_c   1.000
_cell.angle_alpha   90.00
_cell.angle_beta   90.00
_cell.angle_gamma   90.00
#
_symmetry.space_group_name_H-M   'P 1'
#
loop_
_entity.id
_entity.type
_entity.pdbx_description
1 polymer ?
#
loop_
_entity_poly.entity_id
_entity_poly.type
_entity_poly.pdbx_seq_one_letter_code
_entity_poly.pdbx_strand_id
1 'polypeptide(L)'
;MDNQTLDKTLQACNYDIDLTIEKLQQLSLASSQNPNNHHAKNNNVLGEKDLKWVDMLVQEMTCATSIDDAKARAARALAARERDQAVTADQKNVRLSQENSVLRRLLVLQHERLKGYEESKQEVEILKGMLSKCKEELKKCEFNNYTLRVHLDNRPKSSLINTSNLPPDVY
;
A
#
# COMPACT_ATOMS: atom_id res chain seq x y z
N MET A 1 12.78 -1.60 -12.63
CA MET A 1 11.66 -2.54 -12.42
C MET A 1 10.71 -2.30 -13.56
N ASP A 2 10.62 -3.22 -14.51
CA ASP A 2 9.81 -3.02 -15.71
C ASP A 2 8.34 -3.30 -15.38
N ASN A 3 7.43 -2.49 -15.89
CA ASN A 3 5.99 -2.69 -15.68
C ASN A 3 5.52 -4.07 -16.16
N GLN A 4 6.21 -4.64 -17.14
CA GLN A 4 5.94 -5.97 -17.67
C GLN A 4 6.30 -7.10 -16.70
N THR A 5 7.26 -6.90 -15.79
CA THR A 5 7.63 -7.89 -14.77
C THR A 5 6.63 -7.90 -13.62
N LEU A 6 6.10 -6.73 -13.25
CA LEU A 6 5.04 -6.60 -12.25
C LEU A 6 3.75 -7.29 -12.70
N ASP A 7 3.34 -7.06 -13.95
CA ASP A 7 2.09 -7.61 -14.49
C ASP A 7 2.13 -9.14 -14.62
N LYS A 8 3.28 -9.67 -15.08
CA LYS A 8 3.53 -11.13 -15.14
C LYS A 8 3.55 -11.78 -13.76
N THR A 9 4.07 -11.11 -12.74
CA THR A 9 4.13 -11.66 -11.36
C THR A 9 2.76 -11.62 -10.69
N LEU A 10 1.98 -10.56 -10.90
CA LEU A 10 0.57 -10.47 -10.47
C LEU A 10 -0.29 -11.58 -11.09
N GLN A 11 -0.15 -11.82 -12.39
CA GLN A 11 -0.89 -12.87 -13.08
C GLN A 11 -0.50 -14.27 -12.59
N ALA A 12 0.79 -14.51 -12.34
CA ALA A 12 1.29 -15.80 -11.82
C ALA A 12 0.87 -16.07 -10.36
N CYS A 13 0.67 -15.02 -9.58
CA CYS A 13 0.19 -15.11 -8.19
C CYS A 13 -1.35 -15.00 -8.10
N ASN A 14 -2.07 -15.10 -9.22
CA ASN A 14 -3.54 -15.01 -9.28
C ASN A 14 -4.09 -13.77 -8.56
N TYR A 15 -3.39 -12.64 -8.68
CA TYR A 15 -3.68 -11.36 -8.02
C TYR A 15 -3.67 -11.38 -6.48
N ASP A 16 -3.07 -12.40 -5.86
CA ASP A 16 -2.77 -12.39 -4.43
C ASP A 16 -1.59 -11.46 -4.17
N ILE A 17 -1.87 -10.37 -3.45
CA ILE A 17 -0.93 -9.27 -3.22
C ILE A 17 0.23 -9.73 -2.32
N ASP A 18 -0.05 -10.55 -1.31
CA ASP A 18 0.96 -10.99 -0.34
C ASP A 18 1.95 -11.96 -0.98
N LEU A 19 1.45 -12.91 -1.78
CA LEU A 19 2.30 -13.81 -2.57
C LEU A 19 3.10 -13.07 -3.65
N THR A 20 2.54 -12.01 -4.24
CA THR A 20 3.24 -11.18 -5.23
C THR A 20 4.39 -10.40 -4.59
N ILE A 21 4.19 -9.85 -3.39
CA ILE A 21 5.22 -9.14 -2.63
C ILE A 21 6.37 -10.09 -2.29
N GLU A 22 6.08 -11.29 -1.79
CA GLU A 22 7.11 -12.28 -1.44
C GLU A 22 7.93 -12.68 -2.68
N LYS A 23 7.26 -12.93 -3.81
CA LYS A 23 7.93 -13.35 -5.05
C LYS A 23 8.78 -12.24 -5.67
N LEU A 24 8.33 -10.98 -5.58
CA LEU A 24 9.11 -9.82 -6.02
C LEU A 24 10.33 -9.58 -5.13
N GLN A 25 10.20 -9.80 -3.82
CA GLN A 25 11.33 -9.74 -2.89
C GLN A 25 12.36 -10.82 -3.22
N GLN A 26 11.93 -12.06 -3.50
CA GLN A 26 12.82 -13.15 -3.93
C GLN A 26 13.54 -12.83 -5.25
N LEU A 27 12.83 -12.29 -6.24
CA LEU A 27 13.41 -11.87 -7.53
C LEU A 27 14.40 -10.71 -7.36
N SER A 28 14.11 -9.76 -6.47
CA SER A 28 15.02 -8.66 -6.14
C SER A 28 16.29 -9.14 -5.43
N LEU A 29 16.17 -10.10 -4.51
CA LEU A 29 17.31 -10.71 -3.82
C LEU A 29 18.19 -11.50 -4.81
N ALA A 30 17.57 -12.30 -5.67
CA ALA A 30 18.26 -13.05 -6.73
C ALA A 30 18.95 -12.11 -7.75
N SER A 31 18.33 -10.98 -8.10
CA SER A 31 18.95 -9.96 -8.96
C SER A 31 20.17 -9.29 -8.30
N SER A 32 20.21 -9.23 -6.96
CA SER A 32 21.33 -8.66 -6.20
C SER A 32 22.49 -9.64 -5.98
N GLN A 33 22.30 -10.92 -6.29
CA GLN A 33 23.31 -11.99 -6.16
C GLN A 33 23.94 -12.40 -7.49
N ASN A 34 23.80 -11.59 -8.55
CA ASN A 34 24.52 -11.82 -9.79
C ASN A 34 26.03 -11.55 -9.57
N PRO A 35 26.92 -12.56 -9.62
CA PRO A 35 28.35 -12.40 -9.31
C PRO A 35 29.14 -11.62 -10.39
N ASN A 36 28.46 -11.15 -11.44
CA ASN A 36 29.06 -10.37 -12.53
C ASN A 36 28.72 -8.89 -12.46
N ASN A 37 28.93 -8.25 -11.29
CA ASN A 37 29.10 -6.79 -11.29
C ASN A 37 30.39 -6.41 -10.58
N HIS A 38 31.31 -5.92 -11.40
CA HIS A 38 32.66 -5.56 -11.05
C HIS A 38 32.71 -4.51 -9.94
N HIS A 39 33.62 -4.79 -9.01
CA HIS A 39 34.47 -3.81 -8.35
C HIS A 39 33.80 -2.95 -7.28
N ALA A 40 33.95 -3.43 -6.04
CA ALA A 40 34.14 -2.57 -4.89
C ALA A 40 35.21 -1.52 -5.19
N LYS A 41 34.80 -0.35 -5.67
CA LYS A 41 35.64 0.85 -5.73
C LYS A 41 35.73 1.43 -4.33
N ASN A 42 36.66 0.89 -3.55
CA ASN A 42 37.40 1.71 -2.61
C ASN A 42 38.24 2.66 -3.47
N ASN A 43 37.78 3.88 -3.70
CA ASN A 43 38.60 5.02 -4.10
C ASN A 43 37.78 6.29 -3.92
N ASN A 44 38.39 7.30 -3.30
CA ASN A 44 37.91 8.68 -3.22
C ASN A 44 37.78 9.28 -4.63
N VAL A 45 36.83 8.81 -5.43
CA VAL A 45 36.52 9.40 -6.73
C VAL A 45 35.77 10.69 -6.42
N LEU A 46 36.55 11.75 -6.25
CA LEU A 46 36.05 13.12 -6.28
C LEU A 46 35.21 13.24 -7.56
N GLY A 47 33.98 13.76 -7.44
CA GLY A 47 33.08 13.85 -8.58
C GLY A 47 33.71 14.68 -9.70
N GLU A 48 33.30 14.48 -10.95
CA GLU A 48 33.82 15.24 -12.09
C GLU A 48 33.72 16.77 -11.87
N LYS A 49 32.67 17.22 -11.18
CA LYS A 49 32.48 18.61 -10.75
C LYS A 49 33.51 19.08 -9.72
N ASP A 50 33.88 18.19 -8.80
CA ASP A 50 34.86 18.49 -7.76
C ASP A 50 36.28 18.53 -8.34
N LEU A 51 36.62 17.64 -9.27
CA LEU A 51 37.90 17.66 -9.99
C LEU A 51 38.06 18.94 -10.82
N LYS A 52 37.03 19.32 -11.58
CA LYS A 52 37.02 20.58 -12.36
C LYS A 52 37.17 21.82 -11.47
N TRP A 53 36.57 21.83 -10.28
CA TRP A 53 36.75 22.92 -9.34
C TRP A 53 38.19 22.97 -8.78
N VAL A 54 38.79 21.82 -8.47
CA VAL A 54 40.19 21.76 -8.02
C VAL A 54 41.12 22.29 -9.11
N ASP A 55 40.94 21.88 -10.36
CA ASP A 55 41.75 22.34 -11.48
C ASP A 55 41.64 23.85 -11.69
N MET A 56 40.42 24.40 -11.62
CA MET A 56 40.17 25.85 -11.72
C MET A 56 40.82 26.63 -10.56
N LEU A 57 40.75 26.10 -9.33
CA LEU A 57 41.38 26.71 -8.15
C LEU A 57 42.91 26.73 -8.29
N VAL A 58 43.50 25.61 -8.71
CA VAL A 58 44.95 25.47 -8.90
C VAL A 58 45.42 26.40 -10.03
N GLN A 59 44.67 26.51 -11.12
CA GLN A 59 44.96 27.42 -12.22
C GLN A 59 44.89 28.89 -11.79
N GLU A 60 43.90 29.28 -10.97
CA GLU A 60 43.81 30.64 -10.43
C GLU A 60 44.96 30.98 -9.47
N MET A 61 45.41 30.01 -8.69
CA MET A 61 46.55 30.19 -7.77
C MET A 61 47.90 30.27 -8.49
N THR A 62 48.11 29.53 -9.59
CA THR A 62 49.36 29.58 -10.35
C THR A 62 49.56 30.89 -11.11
N CYS A 63 48.47 31.63 -11.38
CA CYS A 63 48.52 32.97 -11.97
C CYS A 63 48.71 34.11 -10.95
N ALA A 64 48.83 33.82 -9.65
CA ALA A 64 48.95 34.84 -8.61
C ALA A 64 50.34 35.49 -8.56
N THR A 65 50.37 36.81 -8.36
CA THR A 65 51.63 37.59 -8.36
C THR A 65 52.32 37.64 -6.99
N SER A 66 51.59 37.33 -5.92
CA SER A 66 52.07 37.28 -4.55
C SER A 66 51.33 36.18 -3.78
N ILE A 67 51.94 35.69 -2.70
CA ILE A 67 51.33 34.74 -1.77
C ILE A 67 50.01 35.30 -1.20
N ASP A 68 49.93 36.60 -0.94
CA ASP A 68 48.72 37.23 -0.43
C ASP A 68 47.60 37.30 -1.48
N ASP A 69 47.96 37.50 -2.76
CA ASP A 69 47.01 37.43 -3.89
C ASP A 69 46.49 36.00 -4.08
N ALA A 70 47.38 35.00 -4.00
CA ALA A 70 47.00 33.58 -4.06
C ALA A 70 46.01 33.20 -2.95
N LYS A 71 46.26 33.67 -1.71
CA LYS A 71 45.34 33.46 -0.57
C LYS A 71 44.00 34.14 -0.78
N ALA A 72 43.99 35.39 -1.27
CA ALA A 72 42.75 36.12 -1.57
C ALA A 72 41.92 35.44 -2.68
N ARG A 73 42.58 34.90 -3.71
CA ARG A 73 41.93 34.12 -4.78
C ARG A 73 41.36 32.80 -4.25
N ALA A 74 42.15 32.05 -3.48
CA ALA A 74 41.70 30.79 -2.88
C ALA A 74 40.50 31.00 -1.96
N ALA A 75 40.51 32.04 -1.11
CA ALA A 75 39.39 32.38 -0.23
C ALA A 75 38.12 32.70 -1.03
N ARG A 76 38.23 33.43 -2.16
CA ARG A 76 37.08 33.72 -3.03
C ARG A 76 36.52 32.46 -3.69
N ALA A 77 37.38 31.61 -4.22
CA ALA A 77 36.98 30.36 -4.89
C ALA A 77 36.33 29.34 -3.91
N LEU A 78 36.83 29.28 -2.67
CA LEU A 78 36.21 28.49 -1.60
C LEU A 78 34.84 29.05 -1.20
N ALA A 79 34.75 30.36 -0.96
CA ALA A 79 33.48 30.99 -0.60
C ALA A 79 32.43 30.88 -1.72
N ALA A 80 32.85 30.85 -3.00
CA ALA A 80 31.94 30.58 -4.11
C ALA A 80 31.40 29.14 -4.08
N ARG A 81 32.27 28.16 -3.82
CA ARG A 81 31.88 26.75 -3.70
C ARG A 81 30.96 26.49 -2.51
N GLU A 82 31.23 27.12 -1.37
CA GLU A 82 30.38 27.02 -0.18
C GLU A 82 28.95 27.52 -0.46
N ARG A 83 28.82 28.64 -1.20
CA ARG A 83 27.50 29.15 -1.63
C ARG A 83 26.79 28.18 -2.56
N ASP A 84 27.49 27.64 -3.56
CA ASP A 84 26.92 26.64 -4.49
C ASP A 84 26.47 25.37 -3.77
N GLN A 85 27.25 24.89 -2.80
CA GLN A 85 26.91 23.74 -1.97
C GLN A 85 25.70 24.04 -1.08
N ALA A 86 25.62 25.22 -0.47
CA ALA A 86 24.47 25.64 0.33
C ALA A 86 23.19 25.68 -0.52
N VAL A 87 23.23 26.30 -1.70
CA VAL A 87 22.08 26.35 -2.63
C VAL A 87 21.66 24.95 -3.07
N THR A 88 22.63 24.08 -3.39
CA THR A 88 22.34 22.69 -3.78
C THR A 88 21.70 21.90 -2.63
N ALA A 89 22.21 22.09 -1.40
CA ALA A 89 21.66 21.47 -0.20
C ALA A 89 20.23 21.96 0.08
N ASP A 90 19.97 23.26 -0.04
CA ASP A 90 18.64 23.85 0.12
C ASP A 90 17.66 23.34 -0.92
N GLN A 91 18.07 23.29 -2.20
CA GLN A 91 17.24 22.71 -3.27
C GLN A 91 16.92 21.24 -2.99
N LYS A 92 17.91 20.46 -2.54
CA LYS A 92 17.70 19.06 -2.16
C LYS A 92 16.75 18.93 -0.96
N ASN A 93 16.89 19.77 0.06
CA ASN A 93 16.02 19.79 1.23
C ASN A 93 14.58 20.16 0.87
N VAL A 94 14.38 21.16 0.02
CA VAL A 94 13.05 21.53 -0.48
C VAL A 94 12.42 20.37 -1.24
N ARG A 95 13.16 19.73 -2.16
CA ARG A 95 12.67 18.56 -2.90
C ARG A 95 12.31 17.39 -1.97
N LEU A 96 13.18 17.05 -1.02
CA LEU A 96 12.92 15.99 -0.05
C LEU A 96 11.72 16.31 0.85
N SER A 97 11.53 17.58 1.20
CA SER A 97 10.36 18.03 1.97
C SER A 97 9.07 17.86 1.16
N GLN A 98 9.09 18.21 -0.12
CA GLN A 98 7.97 17.99 -1.04
C GLN A 98 7.64 16.50 -1.16
N GLU A 99 8.64 15.65 -1.42
CA GLU A 99 8.46 14.20 -1.51
C GLU A 99 7.89 13.62 -0.21
N ASN A 100 8.40 14.04 0.96
CA ASN A 100 7.87 13.64 2.26
C ASN A 100 6.41 14.06 2.45
N SER A 101 6.02 15.25 1.99
CA SER A 101 4.63 15.72 2.09
C SER A 101 3.67 14.86 1.26
N VAL A 102 4.11 14.45 0.07
CA VAL A 102 3.35 13.55 -0.80
C VAL A 102 3.23 12.16 -0.16
N LEU A 103 4.33 11.62 0.36
CA LEU A 103 4.33 10.33 1.04
C LEU A 103 3.41 10.32 2.26
N ARG A 104 3.43 11.38 3.08
CA ARG A 104 2.50 11.51 4.22
C ARG A 104 1.05 11.54 3.78
N ARG A 105 0.73 12.29 2.71
CA ARG A 105 -0.64 12.34 2.17
C ARG A 105 -1.08 10.98 1.62
N LEU A 106 -0.20 10.28 0.90
CA LEU A 106 -0.46 8.93 0.40
C LEU A 106 -0.71 7.94 1.54
N LEU A 107 0.08 8.02 2.61
CA LEU A 107 -0.09 7.17 3.79
C LEU A 107 -1.44 7.38 4.46
N VAL A 108 -1.86 8.64 4.65
CA VAL A 108 -3.19 8.96 5.22
C VAL A 108 -4.30 8.38 4.36
N LEU A 109 -4.26 8.60 3.04
CA LEU A 109 -5.28 8.08 2.12
C LEU A 109 -5.32 6.55 2.11
N GLN A 110 -4.15 5.89 2.20
CA GLN A 110 -4.09 4.44 2.30
C GLN A 110 -4.68 3.94 3.62
N HIS A 111 -4.42 4.63 4.73
CA HIS A 111 -4.98 4.30 6.03
C HIS A 111 -6.51 4.44 6.04
N GLU A 112 -7.04 5.54 5.51
CA GLU A 112 -8.49 5.76 5.38
C GLU A 112 -9.15 4.65 4.56
N ARG A 113 -8.54 4.27 3.43
CA ARG A 113 -9.06 3.19 2.58
C ARG A 113 -9.05 1.84 3.29
N LEU A 114 -7.95 1.50 3.99
CA LEU A 114 -7.86 0.26 4.76
C LEU A 114 -8.89 0.22 5.89
N LYS A 115 -9.09 1.34 6.58
CA LYS A 115 -10.11 1.46 7.62
C LYS A 115 -11.51 1.20 7.06
N GLY A 116 -11.86 1.80 5.92
CA GLY A 116 -13.14 1.57 5.26
C GLY A 116 -13.35 0.11 4.84
N TYR A 117 -12.29 -0.59 4.38
CA TYR A 117 -12.38 -2.02 4.10
C TYR A 117 -12.65 -2.86 5.34
N GLU A 118 -11.99 -2.55 6.46
CA GLU A 118 -12.20 -3.29 7.71
C GLU A 118 -13.61 -3.06 8.27
N GLU A 119 -14.12 -1.82 8.21
CA GLU A 119 -15.51 -1.52 8.59
C GLU A 119 -16.52 -2.27 7.71
N SER A 120 -16.35 -2.24 6.39
CA SER A 120 -17.22 -2.98 5.46
C SER A 120 -17.17 -4.50 5.69
N LYS A 121 -15.97 -5.04 5.97
CA LYS A 121 -15.79 -6.45 6.31
C LYS A 121 -16.55 -6.82 7.58
N GLN A 122 -16.50 -6.00 8.62
CA GLN A 122 -17.26 -6.22 9.85
C GLN A 122 -18.77 -6.19 9.61
N GLU A 123 -19.27 -5.24 8.81
CA GLU A 123 -20.68 -5.17 8.44
C GLU A 123 -21.14 -6.43 7.69
N VAL A 124 -20.34 -6.91 6.73
CA VAL A 124 -20.62 -8.15 5.99
C VAL A 124 -20.70 -9.36 6.93
N GLU A 125 -19.80 -9.48 7.91
CA GLU A 125 -19.85 -10.57 8.88
C GLU A 125 -21.09 -10.50 9.78
N ILE A 126 -21.48 -9.30 10.22
CA ILE A 126 -22.74 -9.10 10.96
C ILE A 126 -23.95 -9.54 10.14
N LEU A 127 -24.03 -9.10 8.86
CA LEU A 127 -25.13 -9.47 7.96
C LEU A 127 -25.19 -10.98 7.70
N LYS A 128 -24.04 -11.65 7.53
CA LYS A 128 -23.98 -13.12 7.41
C LYS A 128 -24.52 -13.81 8.66
N GLY A 129 -24.20 -13.29 9.86
CA GLY A 129 -24.75 -13.78 11.11
C GLY A 129 -26.28 -13.66 11.16
N MET A 130 -26.82 -12.49 10.80
CA MET A 130 -28.26 -12.26 10.73
C MET A 130 -28.96 -13.16 9.70
N LEU A 131 -28.36 -13.32 8.51
CA LEU A 131 -28.88 -14.21 7.47
C LEU A 131 -28.93 -15.66 7.95
N SER A 132 -27.90 -16.11 8.67
CA SER A 132 -27.84 -17.46 9.22
C SER A 132 -28.97 -17.69 10.23
N LYS A 133 -29.20 -16.73 11.13
CA LYS A 133 -30.32 -16.75 12.08
C LYS A 133 -31.68 -16.78 11.37
N CYS A 134 -31.87 -15.93 10.35
CA CYS A 134 -33.12 -15.89 9.58
C CYS A 134 -33.38 -17.21 8.85
N LYS A 135 -32.34 -17.83 8.26
CA LYS A 135 -32.43 -19.15 7.62
C LYS A 135 -32.84 -20.24 8.61
N GLU A 136 -32.36 -20.18 9.86
CA GLU A 136 -32.72 -21.14 10.90
C GLU A 136 -34.20 -21.02 11.31
N GLU A 137 -34.66 -19.79 11.55
CA GLU A 137 -36.09 -19.54 11.86
C GLU A 137 -37.01 -19.94 10.71
N LEU A 138 -36.61 -19.73 9.44
CA LEU A 138 -37.37 -20.19 8.29
C LEU A 138 -37.54 -21.71 8.30
N LYS A 139 -36.46 -22.47 8.50
CA LYS A 139 -36.51 -23.94 8.59
C LYS A 139 -37.42 -24.41 9.72
N LYS A 140 -37.40 -23.72 10.86
CA LYS A 140 -38.27 -24.02 12.01
C LYS A 140 -39.75 -23.78 11.67
N CYS A 141 -40.06 -22.65 11.04
CA CYS A 141 -41.42 -22.36 10.57
C CYS A 141 -41.90 -23.35 9.52
N GLU A 142 -41.04 -23.72 8.56
CA GLU A 142 -41.31 -24.74 7.54
C GLU A 142 -41.62 -26.10 8.18
N PHE A 143 -40.79 -26.53 9.14
CA PHE A 143 -41.01 -27.76 9.89
C PHE A 143 -42.34 -27.75 10.66
N ASN A 144 -42.64 -26.64 11.34
CA ASN A 144 -43.91 -26.47 12.06
C ASN A 144 -45.12 -26.52 11.11
N ASN A 145 -45.05 -25.82 9.97
CA ASN A 145 -46.12 -25.83 8.97
C ASN A 145 -46.34 -27.23 8.39
N TYR A 146 -45.26 -27.96 8.09
CA TYR A 146 -45.33 -29.34 7.63
C TYR A 146 -45.97 -30.26 8.68
N THR A 147 -45.55 -30.15 9.94
CA THR A 147 -46.09 -30.94 11.05
C THR A 147 -47.60 -30.69 11.21
N LEU A 148 -48.02 -29.42 11.18
CA LEU A 148 -49.44 -29.05 11.23
C LEU A 148 -50.22 -29.61 10.05
N ARG A 149 -49.69 -29.53 8.83
CA ARG A 149 -50.33 -30.10 7.63
C ARG A 149 -50.56 -31.60 7.78
N VAL A 150 -49.54 -32.34 8.21
CA VAL A 150 -49.64 -33.79 8.44
C VAL A 150 -50.68 -34.12 9.52
N HIS A 151 -50.74 -33.34 10.61
CA HIS A 151 -51.78 -33.52 11.63
C HIS A 151 -53.19 -33.25 11.10
N LEU A 152 -53.37 -32.25 10.23
CA LEU A 152 -54.65 -31.96 9.60
C LEU A 152 -55.08 -33.07 8.64
N ASP A 153 -54.16 -33.57 7.81
CA ASP A 153 -54.42 -34.65 6.84
C ASP A 153 -54.74 -35.99 7.54
N ASN A 154 -54.07 -36.27 8.66
CA ASN A 154 -54.27 -37.50 9.45
C ASN A 154 -55.45 -37.42 10.43
N ARG A 155 -56.20 -36.30 10.48
CA ARG A 155 -57.36 -36.17 11.36
C ARG A 155 -58.48 -37.10 10.87
N PRO A 156 -59.00 -38.04 11.69
CA PRO A 156 -60.09 -38.89 11.26
C PRO A 156 -61.36 -38.05 11.03
N LYS A 157 -62.02 -38.28 9.89
CA LYS A 157 -63.29 -37.64 9.50
C LYS A 157 -64.42 -37.81 10.54
N SER A 158 -64.27 -38.72 11.50
CA SER A 158 -65.19 -38.91 12.62
C SER A 158 -65.26 -37.71 13.58
N SER A 159 -64.26 -36.82 13.57
CA SER A 159 -64.26 -35.58 14.36
C SER A 159 -64.94 -34.39 13.66
N LEU A 160 -65.36 -34.54 12.39
CA LEU A 160 -66.14 -33.52 11.66
C LEU A 160 -67.66 -33.65 11.85
N ILE A 161 -68.14 -34.63 12.61
CA ILE A 161 -69.59 -34.84 12.81
C ILE A 161 -70.15 -34.01 13.98
N ASN A 162 -69.30 -33.35 14.78
CA ASN A 162 -69.72 -32.59 15.97
C ASN A 162 -69.25 -31.12 16.01
N THR A 163 -69.30 -30.37 14.90
CA THR A 163 -69.12 -28.90 14.94
C THR A 163 -70.11 -28.19 14.01
N SER A 164 -71.40 -28.26 14.33
CA SER A 164 -72.44 -27.43 13.72
C SER A 164 -72.61 -26.06 14.41
N ASN A 165 -71.69 -25.64 15.27
CA ASN A 165 -71.72 -24.34 15.95
C ASN A 165 -70.37 -23.62 15.83
N LEU A 166 -70.13 -22.94 14.70
CA LEU A 166 -69.13 -21.87 14.61
C LEU A 166 -69.79 -20.53 14.99
N PRO A 167 -69.19 -19.70 15.87
CA PRO A 167 -69.58 -18.29 16.03
C PRO A 167 -69.22 -17.47 14.77
N PRO A 168 -69.94 -16.38 14.48
CA PRO A 168 -69.73 -15.60 13.27
C PRO A 168 -68.37 -14.88 13.31
N ASP A 169 -67.72 -14.87 12.14
CA ASP A 169 -66.48 -14.17 11.86
C ASP A 169 -66.71 -12.65 12.03
N VAL A 170 -65.90 -12.01 12.89
CA VAL A 170 -65.95 -10.56 13.10
C VAL A 170 -64.75 -9.96 12.37
N TYR A 171 -65.08 -9.14 11.37
CA TYR A 171 -64.19 -8.36 10.50
C TYR A 171 -63.13 -7.53 11.25
#